data_AF-A0A8T7DWV4-F1
#
_entry.id   AF-A0A8T7DWV4-F1
#
_cell.length_a   1.000
_cell.length_b   1.000
_cell.length_c   1.000
_cell.angle_alpha   90.00
_cell.angle_beta   90.00
_cell.angle_gamma   90.00
#
_symmetry.space_group_name_H-M   'P 1'
#
loop_
_entity.id
_entity.type
_entity.pdbx_description
1 polymer ?
#
loop_
_entity_poly.entity_id
_entity_poly.type
_entity_poly.pdbx_seq_one_letter_code
_entity_poly.pdbx_strand_id
1 'polypeptide(L)'
;MTKFVTVAPHDSLDTVISTLLKHEIPAAPVVEKVGNTIDMLGCITEQDCVEYFANEIYYGNPDVTAQSIMQRYTFCVTPQTDLFTVA
;
A
#
# COMPACT_ATOMS: atom_id res chain seq x y z
N MET A 1 -14.49 -6.52 -15.59
CA MET A 1 -13.75 -6.77 -14.33
C MET A 1 -12.74 -5.64 -14.16
N THR A 2 -13.00 -4.74 -13.22
CA THR A 2 -12.04 -3.68 -12.88
C THR A 2 -10.91 -4.30 -12.07
N LYS A 3 -9.68 -4.17 -12.54
CA LYS A 3 -8.50 -4.66 -11.80
C LYS A 3 -7.98 -3.53 -10.93
N PHE A 4 -7.85 -3.79 -9.63
CA PHE A 4 -7.14 -2.89 -8.72
C PHE A 4 -5.64 -3.15 -8.83
N VAL A 5 -4.86 -2.08 -8.77
CA VAL A 5 -3.41 -2.15 -8.61
C VAL A 5 -3.13 -2.40 -7.12
N THR A 6 -2.28 -3.37 -6.83
CA THR A 6 -1.92 -3.79 -5.47
C THR A 6 -0.42 -4.00 -5.40
N VAL A 7 0.15 -3.85 -4.21
CA VAL A 7 1.56 -4.18 -3.93
C VAL A 7 1.66 -5.38 -2.99
N ALA A 8 2.79 -6.09 -3.05
CA ALA A 8 3.08 -7.20 -2.16
C ALA A 8 3.80 -6.70 -0.88
N PRO A 9 3.66 -7.39 0.26
CA PRO A 9 4.25 -6.95 1.53
C PRO A 9 5.78 -6.84 1.50
N HIS A 10 6.44 -7.63 0.65
CA HIS A 10 7.89 -7.68 0.50
C HIS A 10 8.43 -6.81 -0.64
N ASP A 11 7.57 -6.06 -1.34
CA ASP A 11 8.02 -5.11 -2.35
C ASP A 11 8.89 -4.03 -1.69
N SER A 12 10.01 -3.70 -2.32
CA SER A 12 10.89 -2.61 -1.88
C SER A 12 10.21 -1.25 -2.06
N LEU A 13 10.70 -0.24 -1.33
CA LEU A 13 10.25 1.15 -1.50
C LEU A 13 10.29 1.61 -2.97
N ASP A 14 11.38 1.33 -3.69
CA ASP A 14 11.51 1.66 -5.13
C ASP A 14 10.43 1.01 -5.99
N THR A 15 10.09 -0.25 -5.71
CA THR A 15 9.06 -1.00 -6.43
C THR A 15 7.68 -0.39 -6.18
N VAL A 16 7.40 -0.02 -4.93
CA VAL A 16 6.16 0.65 -4.55
C VAL A 16 6.05 2.00 -5.26
N ILE A 17 7.06 2.87 -5.15
CA ILE A 17 7.08 4.20 -5.78
C ILE A 17 6.88 4.07 -7.29
N SER A 18 7.62 3.16 -7.93
CA SER A 18 7.50 2.91 -9.37
C SER A 18 6.09 2.46 -9.76
N THR A 19 5.44 1.65 -8.92
CA THR A 19 4.07 1.18 -9.15
C THR A 19 3.06 2.31 -9.05
N LEU A 20 3.13 3.14 -8.00
CA LEU A 20 2.23 4.28 -7.81
C LEU A 20 2.34 5.27 -8.98
N LEU A 21 3.57 5.66 -9.33
CA LEU A 21 3.84 6.60 -10.44
C LEU A 21 3.41 6.04 -11.80
N LYS A 22 3.72 4.77 -12.09
CA LYS A 22 3.37 4.14 -13.37
C LYS A 22 1.86 4.08 -13.60
N HIS A 23 1.09 3.90 -12.52
CA HIS A 23 -0.35 3.76 -12.58
C HIS A 23 -1.11 5.06 -12.28
N GLU A 24 -0.40 6.16 -11.99
CA GLU A 24 -0.96 7.48 -11.66
C GLU A 24 -1.98 7.40 -10.51
N ILE A 25 -1.66 6.62 -9.46
CA ILE A 25 -2.51 6.43 -8.29
C ILE A 25 -1.81 6.90 -7.00
N PRO A 26 -2.54 7.56 -6.07
CA PRO A 26 -1.94 8.09 -4.86
C PRO A 26 -1.70 7.04 -3.77
N ALA A 27 -2.30 5.86 -3.91
CA ALA A 27 -2.26 4.80 -2.92
C ALA A 27 -2.57 3.44 -3.54
N ALA A 28 -2.07 2.37 -2.90
CA ALA A 28 -2.35 0.99 -3.27
C ALA A 28 -2.58 0.12 -2.02
N PRO A 29 -3.51 -0.83 -2.06
CA PRO A 29 -3.61 -1.86 -1.04
C PRO A 29 -2.36 -2.75 -1.04
N VAL A 30 -1.88 -3.08 0.17
CA VAL A 30 -0.86 -4.10 0.38
C VAL A 30 -1.58 -5.42 0.63
N VAL A 31 -1.35 -6.40 -0.24
CA VAL A 31 -2.05 -7.69 -0.18
C VAL A 31 -1.08 -8.86 -0.22
N GLU A 32 -1.41 -9.92 0.50
CA GLU A 32 -0.74 -11.20 0.41
C GLU A 32 -1.65 -12.23 -0.27
N LYS A 33 -1.08 -13.01 -1.19
CA LYS A 33 -1.80 -14.07 -1.88
C LYS A 33 -1.46 -15.39 -1.23
N VAL A 34 -2.43 -16.01 -0.56
CA VAL A 34 -2.27 -17.30 0.10
C VAL A 34 -3.16 -18.32 -0.61
N GLY A 35 -2.56 -19.14 -1.48
CA GLY A 35 -3.32 -20.07 -2.32
C GLY A 35 -4.28 -19.32 -3.26
N ASN A 36 -5.60 -19.45 -3.00
CA ASN A 36 -6.64 -18.77 -3.77
C ASN A 36 -7.33 -17.62 -3.01
N THR A 37 -6.81 -17.24 -1.84
CA THR A 37 -7.30 -16.10 -1.06
C THR A 37 -6.37 -14.90 -1.19
N ILE A 38 -6.93 -13.70 -1.04
CA ILE A 38 -6.20 -12.44 -1.01
C ILE A 38 -6.45 -11.83 0.36
N ASP A 39 -5.41 -11.75 1.17
CA ASP A 39 -5.46 -11.14 2.49
C ASP A 39 -5.00 -9.68 2.37
N MET A 40 -5.86 -8.74 2.78
CA MET A 40 -5.53 -7.32 2.81
C MET A 40 -4.79 -7.00 4.11
N LEU A 41 -3.52 -6.61 4.00
CA LEU A 41 -2.64 -6.37 5.14
C LEU A 41 -2.59 -4.89 5.55
N GLY A 42 -2.87 -3.98 4.61
CA GLY A 42 -2.86 -2.56 4.84
C GLY A 42 -2.98 -1.74 3.55
N CYS A 43 -2.69 -0.46 3.64
CA CYS A 43 -2.63 0.46 2.51
C CYS A 43 -1.33 1.27 2.57
N ILE A 44 -0.74 1.52 1.41
CA ILE A 44 0.44 2.38 1.27
C ILE A 44 0.11 3.55 0.35
N THR A 45 0.59 4.73 0.71
CA THR A 45 0.32 5.99 0.02
C THR A 45 1.62 6.66 -0.43
N GLU A 46 1.51 7.60 -1.38
CA GLU A 46 2.63 8.47 -1.76
C GLU A 46 3.22 9.22 -0.56
N GLN A 47 2.38 9.62 0.41
CA GLN A 47 2.82 10.28 1.63
C GLN A 47 3.75 9.38 2.45
N ASP A 48 3.37 8.11 2.64
CA ASP A 48 4.19 7.15 3.39
C ASP A 48 5.56 6.98 2.69
N CYS A 49 5.58 6.91 1.35
CA CYS A 49 6.81 6.84 0.57
C CYS A 49 7.71 8.06 0.78
N VAL A 50 7.15 9.28 0.73
CA VAL A 50 7.91 10.53 0.91
C VAL A 50 8.47 10.64 2.32
N GLU A 51 7.68 10.30 3.34
CA GLU A 51 8.11 10.33 4.74
C GLU A 51 9.31 9.39 4.98
N TYR A 52 9.24 8.17 4.47
CA TYR A 52 10.32 7.21 4.62
C TYR A 52 11.54 7.53 3.76
N PHE A 53 11.35 7.96 2.51
CA PHE A 53 12.46 8.37 1.63
C PHE A 53 13.25 9.53 2.23
N ALA A 54 12.56 10.52 2.82
CA ALA A 54 13.22 11.60 3.54
C ALA A 54 14.05 11.06 4.71
N ASN A 55 13.49 10.16 5.52
CA ASN A 55 14.20 9.57 6.66
C ASN A 55 15.39 8.69 6.25
N GLU A 56 15.32 7.93 5.15
CA GLU A 56 16.44 7.12 4.65
C GLU A 56 17.67 7.98 4.32
N ILE A 57 17.46 9.12 3.66
CA ILE A 57 18.53 10.07 3.32
C ILE A 57 19.27 10.56 4.57
N TYR A 58 18.55 10.74 5.68
CA TYR A 58 19.12 11.29 6.93
C TYR A 58 19.75 10.25 7.83
N TYR A 59 19.17 9.05 7.95
CA TYR A 59 19.54 8.08 8.97
C TYR A 59 20.28 6.85 8.44
N GLY A 60 20.30 6.62 7.12
CA GLY A 60 21.02 5.50 6.50
C GLY A 60 20.62 4.14 7.07
N ASN A 61 19.51 3.56 6.61
CA ASN A 61 19.04 2.26 7.08
C ASN A 61 18.15 1.56 6.03
N PRO A 62 17.89 0.25 6.16
CA PRO A 62 18.08 -0.74 5.10
C PRO A 62 16.76 -1.28 4.54
N ASP A 63 16.80 -1.82 3.31
CA ASP A 63 15.82 -2.73 2.70
C ASP A 63 14.39 -2.59 3.24
N VAL A 64 13.83 -1.41 3.06
CA VAL A 64 12.49 -1.06 3.54
C VAL A 64 11.47 -1.68 2.62
N THR A 65 10.50 -2.41 3.20
CA THR A 65 9.45 -3.08 2.43
C THR A 65 8.10 -2.39 2.62
N ALA A 66 7.16 -2.62 1.69
CA ALA A 66 5.78 -2.13 1.81
C ALA A 66 5.16 -2.46 3.18
N GLN A 67 5.37 -3.67 3.70
CA GLN A 67 4.84 -4.09 5.00
C GLN A 67 5.39 -3.29 6.19
N SER A 68 6.63 -2.80 6.08
CA SER A 68 7.28 -2.06 7.16
C SER A 68 6.75 -0.62 7.30
N ILE A 69 6.22 -0.04 6.22
CA ILE A 69 5.83 1.38 6.16
C ILE A 69 4.35 1.62 5.91
N MET A 70 3.60 0.60 5.47
CA MET A 70 2.17 0.71 5.21
C MET A 70 1.36 1.03 6.49
N GLN A 71 0.22 1.65 6.27
CA GLN A 71 -0.80 1.83 7.30
C GLN A 71 -1.57 0.52 7.48
N ARG A 72 -1.51 -0.06 8.68
CA ARG A 72 -2.13 -1.36 9.00
C ARG A 72 -3.63 -1.28 9.29
N TYR A 73 -4.09 -0.14 9.82
CA TYR A 73 -5.48 0.04 10.23
C TYR A 73 -6.27 0.70 9.10
N THR A 74 -6.58 -0.06 8.06
CA THR A 74 -7.42 0.41 6.97
C THR A 74 -8.89 0.15 7.27
N PHE A 75 -9.72 1.16 7.03
CA PHE A 75 -11.17 0.97 7.02
C PHE A 75 -11.57 0.20 5.76
N CYS A 76 -12.12 -0.99 5.94
CA CYS A 76 -12.65 -1.80 4.85
C CYS A 76 -14.16 -1.68 4.80
N VAL A 77 -14.71 -1.57 3.59
CA VAL A 77 -16.14 -1.58 3.34
C VAL A 77 -16.50 -2.77 2.45
N THR A 78 -17.71 -3.26 2.60
CA THR A 78 -18.27 -4.31 1.74
C THR A 78 -19.19 -3.68 0.69
N PRO A 79 -19.52 -4.38 -0.40
CA PRO A 79 -20.51 -3.90 -1.37
C PRO A 79 -21.90 -3.61 -0.77
N GLN A 80 -22.18 -4.12 0.43
CA GLN A 80 -23.42 -3.88 1.18
C GLN A 80 -23.31 -2.70 2.16
N THR A 81 -22.13 -2.11 2.32
CA THR A 81 -21.94 -0.94 3.17
C THR A 81 -22.63 0.25 2.54
N ASP A 82 -23.46 0.93 3.32
CA ASP A 82 -24.19 2.11 2.87
C ASP A 82 -23.22 3.27 2.59
N LEU A 83 -23.44 3.97 1.47
CA LEU A 83 -22.54 5.05 1.02
C LEU A 83 -22.41 6.18 2.06
N PHE A 84 -23.48 6.49 2.78
CA PHE A 84 -23.47 7.54 3.80
C PHE A 84 -22.74 7.13 5.08
N THR A 85 -22.37 5.85 5.21
CA THR A 85 -21.52 5.36 6.31
C THR A 85 -20.03 5.61 6.05
N VAL A 86 -19.65 5.96 4.81
CA VAL A 86 -18.23 6.13 4.38
C VAL A 86 -17.86 7.62 4.21
N ALA A 87 -18.82 8.54 4.38
CA ALA A 87 -18.68 9.98 4.17
C ALA A 87 -18.27 10.74 5.45
#